data_AF-A0A3D4QU32-F1
#
_entry.id   AF-A0A3D4QU32-F1
#
_cell.length_a   1.000
_cell.length_b   1.000
_cell.length_c   1.000
_cell.angle_alpha   90.00
_cell.angle_beta   90.00
_cell.angle_gamma   90.00
#
_symmetry.space_group_name_H-M   'P 1'
#
loop_
_entity.id
_entity.type
_entity.pdbx_description
1 polymer ?
#
loop_
_entity_poly.entity_id
_entity_poly.type
_entity_poly.pdbx_seq_one_letter_code
_entity_poly.pdbx_strand_id
1 'polypeptide(L)'
;AQGEDVVAGIRTPNPIFHLEETNPEVFQEFVTIANKLENHYRDMQDLEFTIENGKLYILQTRNGKRTAQAAVKVAVDLVSEGLLTKEEAILKVEPKQLDSLLHPTFKPDALKKAKPVTKGLPASPGAASGAVYFTAESA
;
A
#
# COMPACT_ATOMS: atom_id res chain seq x y z
N ALA A 1 -2.10 -8.29 -20.63
CA ALA A 1 -1.88 -6.85 -20.49
C ALA A 1 -0.45 -6.67 -20.00
N GLN A 2 0.27 -5.69 -20.54
CA GLN A 2 1.62 -5.38 -20.07
C GLN A 2 1.56 -4.39 -18.90
N GLY A 3 2.69 -4.18 -18.19
CA GLY A 3 2.73 -3.28 -17.03
C GLY A 3 2.23 -1.87 -17.32
N GLU A 4 2.48 -1.36 -18.52
CA GLU A 4 2.03 -0.04 -18.98
C GLU A 4 0.49 0.09 -19.01
N ASP A 5 -0.23 -0.96 -19.42
CA ASP A 5 -1.70 -0.96 -19.48
C ASP A 5 -2.35 -0.78 -18.10
N VAL A 6 -1.68 -1.30 -17.06
CA VAL A 6 -2.13 -1.24 -15.67
C VAL A 6 -1.87 0.14 -15.07
N VAL A 7 -0.67 0.69 -15.32
CA VAL A 7 -0.28 2.02 -14.81
C VAL A 7 -1.09 3.12 -15.49
N ALA A 8 -1.35 3.00 -16.80
CA ALA A 8 -2.11 3.99 -17.56
C ALA A 8 -3.63 3.94 -17.30
N GLY A 9 -4.13 2.94 -16.56
CA GLY A 9 -5.55 2.79 -16.27
C GLY A 9 -6.42 2.47 -17.49
N ILE A 10 -5.82 2.04 -18.60
CA ILE A 10 -6.52 1.62 -19.82
C ILE A 10 -7.41 0.40 -19.53
N ARG A 11 -6.99 -0.43 -18.58
CA ARG A 11 -7.79 -1.52 -18.04
C ARG A 11 -7.91 -1.39 -16.54
N THR A 12 -9.09 -1.67 -16.02
CA THR A 12 -9.31 -1.80 -14.59
C THR A 12 -8.51 -2.99 -14.07
N PRO A 13 -7.56 -2.79 -13.14
CA PRO A 13 -6.81 -3.90 -12.56
C PRO A 13 -7.73 -4.77 -11.69
N ASN A 14 -7.47 -6.08 -11.71
CA ASN A 14 -8.09 -6.99 -10.76
C ASN A 14 -7.30 -6.97 -9.44
N PRO A 15 -7.97 -7.19 -8.30
CA PRO A 15 -7.28 -7.45 -7.03
C PRO A 15 -6.35 -8.67 -7.14
N ILE A 16 -5.23 -8.65 -6.43
CA ILE A 16 -4.22 -9.73 -6.49
C ILE A 16 -4.80 -11.11 -6.14
N PHE A 17 -5.77 -11.19 -5.23
CA PHE A 17 -6.43 -12.44 -4.83
C PHE A 17 -7.22 -13.11 -5.97
N HIS A 18 -7.58 -12.37 -7.02
CA HIS A 18 -8.19 -12.98 -8.21
C HIS A 18 -7.21 -13.93 -8.94
N LEU A 19 -5.89 -13.78 -8.72
CA LEU A 19 -4.90 -14.73 -9.23
C LEU A 19 -5.03 -16.11 -8.59
N GLU A 20 -5.46 -16.19 -7.33
CA GLU A 20 -5.72 -17.47 -6.65
C GLU A 20 -6.83 -18.27 -7.33
N GLU A 21 -7.87 -17.58 -7.81
CA GLU A 21 -9.00 -18.20 -8.51
C GLU A 21 -8.63 -18.65 -9.93
N THR A 22 -7.79 -17.85 -10.63
CA THR A 22 -7.49 -18.04 -12.06
C THR A 22 -6.25 -18.89 -12.30
N ASN A 23 -5.26 -18.84 -11.41
CA ASN A 23 -4.05 -19.63 -11.46
C ASN A 23 -3.47 -19.87 -10.05
N PRO A 24 -4.06 -20.81 -9.28
CA PRO A 24 -3.72 -21.03 -7.87
C PRO A 24 -2.26 -21.46 -7.65
N GLU A 25 -1.68 -22.23 -8.59
CA GLU A 25 -0.29 -22.68 -8.49
C GLU A 25 0.69 -21.50 -8.54
N VAL A 26 0.48 -20.59 -9.49
CA VAL A 26 1.31 -19.37 -9.60
C VAL A 26 1.07 -18.42 -8.43
N PHE A 27 -0.15 -18.31 -7.93
CA PHE A 27 -0.43 -17.52 -6.73
C PHE A 27 0.35 -18.05 -5.52
N GLN A 28 0.35 -19.37 -5.31
CA GLN A 28 1.08 -19.99 -4.20
C GLN A 28 2.60 -19.83 -4.34
N GLU A 29 3.12 -19.91 -5.57
CA GLU A 29 4.53 -19.60 -5.87
C GLU A 29 4.84 -18.12 -5.53
N PHE A 30 3.98 -17.19 -5.95
CA PHE A 30 4.11 -15.77 -5.64
C PHE A 30 4.12 -15.50 -4.14
N VAL A 31 3.18 -16.07 -3.37
CA VAL A 31 3.13 -15.93 -1.91
C VAL A 31 4.41 -16.45 -1.26
N THR A 32 4.91 -17.59 -1.72
CA THR A 32 6.16 -18.17 -1.22
C THR A 32 7.35 -17.23 -1.45
N ILE A 33 7.44 -16.65 -2.65
CA ILE A 33 8.51 -15.70 -2.99
C ILE A 33 8.35 -14.40 -2.21
N ALA A 34 7.15 -13.85 -2.10
CA ALA A 34 6.87 -12.63 -1.35
C ALA A 34 7.28 -12.79 0.13
N ASN A 35 6.89 -13.89 0.77
CA ASN A 35 7.30 -14.21 2.14
C ASN A 35 8.83 -14.33 2.26
N LYS A 36 9.49 -14.95 1.28
CA LYS A 36 10.95 -15.08 1.28
C LYS A 36 11.64 -13.71 1.17
N LEU A 37 11.12 -12.82 0.33
CA LEU A 37 11.65 -11.46 0.16
C LEU A 37 11.44 -10.61 1.42
N GLU A 38 10.26 -10.67 2.05
CA GLU A 38 9.99 -9.96 3.31
C GLU A 38 10.90 -10.46 4.45
N ASN A 39 11.06 -11.78 4.58
CA ASN A 39 12.00 -12.36 5.55
C ASN A 39 13.46 -11.96 5.28
N HIS A 40 13.87 -11.90 4.01
CA HIS A 40 15.24 -11.53 3.64
C HIS A 40 15.54 -10.06 3.90
N TYR A 41 14.66 -9.15 3.44
CA TYR A 41 14.84 -7.70 3.59
C TYR A 41 14.38 -7.17 4.95
N ARG A 42 13.68 -7.99 5.72
CA ARG A 42 13.15 -7.69 7.06
C ARG A 42 12.30 -6.42 7.05
N ASP A 43 11.46 -6.31 6.03
CA ASP A 43 10.53 -5.21 5.81
C ASP A 43 9.51 -5.55 4.72
N MET A 44 8.34 -4.90 4.75
CA MET A 44 7.32 -5.03 3.71
C MET A 44 7.86 -4.63 2.34
N GLN A 45 7.59 -5.47 1.34
CA GLN A 45 8.07 -5.30 -0.04
C GLN A 45 6.96 -4.85 -1.01
N ASP A 46 7.31 -3.90 -1.86
CA ASP A 46 6.59 -3.54 -3.09
C ASP A 46 7.20 -4.34 -4.26
N LEU A 47 6.38 -5.16 -4.89
CA LEU A 47 6.80 -6.18 -5.86
C LEU A 47 6.19 -5.93 -7.23
N GLU A 48 7.00 -6.07 -8.27
CA GLU A 48 6.54 -6.15 -9.66
C GLU A 48 6.86 -7.52 -10.22
N PHE A 49 5.89 -8.14 -10.88
CA PHE A 49 6.02 -9.47 -11.45
C PHE A 49 5.32 -9.58 -12.80
N THR A 50 5.65 -10.62 -13.54
CA THR A 50 4.98 -11.00 -14.78
C THR A 50 4.82 -12.51 -14.81
N ILE A 51 3.74 -12.96 -15.45
CA ILE A 51 3.49 -14.36 -15.73
C ILE A 51 3.55 -14.54 -17.24
N GLU A 52 4.52 -15.31 -17.72
CA GLU A 52 4.70 -15.59 -19.14
C GLU A 52 4.60 -17.10 -19.37
N ASN A 53 3.66 -17.53 -20.21
CA ASN A 53 3.41 -18.95 -20.51
C ASN A 53 3.26 -19.82 -19.24
N GLY A 54 2.55 -19.31 -18.23
CA GLY A 54 2.30 -19.99 -16.96
C GLY A 54 3.46 -19.94 -15.97
N LYS A 55 4.58 -19.29 -16.30
CA LYS A 55 5.75 -19.17 -15.42
C LYS A 55 5.85 -17.79 -14.80
N LEU A 56 6.05 -17.75 -13.49
CA LEU A 56 6.23 -16.53 -12.72
C LEU A 56 7.65 -15.97 -12.85
N TYR A 57 7.75 -14.65 -13.03
CA TYR A 57 8.99 -13.89 -13.01
C TYR A 57 8.83 -12.68 -12.11
N ILE A 58 9.74 -12.52 -11.13
CA ILE A 58 9.84 -11.29 -10.34
C ILE A 58 10.74 -10.31 -11.11
N LEU A 59 10.22 -9.12 -11.37
CA LEU A 59 10.91 -8.08 -12.13
C LEU A 59 11.58 -7.06 -11.20
N GLN A 60 10.92 -6.72 -10.10
CA GLN A 60 11.41 -5.76 -9.13
C GLN A 60 10.93 -6.10 -7.72
N THR A 61 11.78 -5.79 -6.73
CA THR A 61 11.42 -5.71 -5.32
C THR A 61 12.09 -4.50 -4.70
N ARG A 62 11.39 -3.83 -3.80
CA ARG A 62 11.93 -2.74 -2.98
C ARG A 62 11.12 -2.61 -1.71
N ASN A 63 11.68 -1.96 -0.68
CA ASN A 63 10.88 -1.61 0.49
C ASN A 63 9.70 -0.74 0.07
N GLY A 64 8.49 -1.18 0.43
CA GLY A 64 7.27 -0.53 -0.03
C GLY A 64 7.10 0.85 0.61
N LYS A 65 6.77 1.85 -0.21
CA LYS A 65 6.32 3.15 0.28
C LYS A 65 4.97 2.96 0.98
N ARG A 66 4.79 3.63 2.11
CA ARG A 66 3.62 3.42 2.97
C ARG A 66 3.29 4.68 3.77
N THR A 67 2.06 4.76 4.26
CA THR A 67 1.62 5.83 5.17
C THR A 67 2.22 5.62 6.56
N ALA A 68 2.25 6.66 7.40
CA ALA A 68 2.77 6.56 8.76
C ALA A 68 2.04 5.50 9.60
N GLN A 69 0.71 5.42 9.46
CA GLN A 69 -0.09 4.42 10.16
C GLN A 69 0.29 2.99 9.74
N ALA A 70 0.49 2.79 8.44
CA ALA A 70 0.95 1.50 7.91
C ALA A 70 2.39 1.19 8.34
N ALA A 71 3.28 2.18 8.39
CA ALA A 71 4.65 2.01 8.88
C ALA A 71 4.68 1.51 10.32
N VAL A 72 3.93 2.15 11.21
CA VAL A 72 3.83 1.74 12.63
C VAL A 72 3.23 0.34 12.74
N LYS A 73 2.14 0.05 12.01
CA LYS A 73 1.51 -1.27 12.04
C LYS A 73 2.47 -2.37 11.59
N VAL A 74 3.10 -2.20 10.43
CA VAL A 74 4.06 -3.18 9.89
C VAL A 74 5.23 -3.39 10.84
N ALA A 75 5.79 -2.31 11.42
CA ALA A 75 6.89 -2.43 12.37
C ALA A 75 6.49 -3.22 13.62
N VAL A 76 5.27 -3.02 14.15
CA VAL A 76 4.75 -3.76 15.31
C VAL A 76 4.48 -5.22 14.97
N ASP A 77 3.89 -5.48 13.80
CA ASP A 77 3.58 -6.85 13.34
C ASP A 77 4.88 -7.64 13.14
N LEU A 78 5.89 -7.07 12.47
CA LEU A 78 7.20 -7.71 12.26
C LEU A 78 7.95 -8.00 13.58
N VAL A 79 7.78 -7.17 14.62
CA VAL A 79 8.31 -7.49 15.96
C VAL A 79 7.53 -8.65 16.60
N SER A 80 6.21 -8.64 16.45
CA SER A 80 5.33 -9.67 17.01
C SER A 80 5.56 -11.04 16.37
N GLU A 81 5.92 -11.06 15.08
CA GLU A 81 6.31 -12.24 14.32
C GLU A 81 7.77 -12.67 14.57
N GLY A 82 8.54 -11.90 15.34
CA GLY A 82 9.94 -12.17 15.64
C GLY A 82 10.91 -11.87 14.49
N LEU A 83 10.43 -11.22 13.42
CA LEU A 83 11.26 -10.77 12.30
C LEU A 83 12.10 -9.55 12.62
N LEU A 84 11.76 -8.76 13.63
CA LEU A 84 12.51 -7.57 14.07
C LEU A 84 12.62 -7.50 15.59
N THR A 85 13.70 -6.91 16.10
CA THR A 85 13.73 -6.42 17.49
C THR A 85 13.01 -5.07 17.58
N LYS A 86 12.68 -4.64 18.81
CA LYS A 86 12.05 -3.33 19.03
C LYS A 86 12.96 -2.18 18.55
N GLU A 87 14.27 -2.33 18.72
CA GLU A 87 15.28 -1.36 18.32
C GLU A 87 15.36 -1.25 16.80
N GLU A 88 15.35 -2.38 16.08
CA GLU A 88 15.29 -2.39 14.61
C GLU A 88 14.00 -1.76 14.09
N ALA A 89 12.86 -2.06 14.73
CA ALA A 89 11.55 -1.55 14.34
C ALA A 89 11.43 -0.02 14.47
N ILE A 90 12.02 0.58 15.51
CA ILE A 90 12.03 2.04 15.69
C ILE A 90 12.78 2.73 14.54
N LEU A 91 13.86 2.13 14.04
CA LEU A 91 14.64 2.69 12.93
C LEU A 91 13.93 2.58 11.57
N LYS A 92 12.90 1.74 11.46
CA LYS A 92 12.09 1.58 10.23
C LYS A 92 10.99 2.65 10.09
N VAL A 93 10.68 3.39 11.16
CA VAL A 93 9.64 4.43 11.14
C VAL A 93 10.30 5.80 11.07
N GLU A 94 10.13 6.49 9.94
CA GLU A 94 10.64 7.85 9.79
C GLU A 94 9.91 8.83 10.74
N PRO A 95 10.63 9.62 11.57
CA PRO A 95 9.99 10.52 12.52
C PRO A 95 9.01 11.52 11.88
N LYS A 96 9.35 12.04 10.70
CA LYS A 96 8.50 12.99 9.95
C LYS A 96 7.16 12.39 9.52
N GLN A 97 7.08 11.07 9.39
CA GLN A 97 5.81 10.42 9.04
C GLN A 97 4.82 10.50 10.20
N LEU A 98 5.29 10.51 11.46
CA LEU A 98 4.43 10.56 12.64
C LEU A 98 3.59 11.84 12.72
N ASP A 99 4.07 12.95 12.15
CA ASP A 99 3.30 14.21 12.09
C ASP A 99 1.94 14.02 11.40
N SER A 100 1.89 13.14 10.39
CA SER A 100 0.64 12.84 9.68
C SER A 100 -0.39 12.10 10.55
N LEU A 101 0.05 11.38 11.60
CA LEU A 101 -0.85 10.76 12.58
C LEU A 101 -1.49 11.79 13.51
N LEU A 102 -0.90 12.98 13.61
CA LEU A 102 -1.40 14.09 14.41
C LEU A 102 -2.28 15.03 13.58
N HIS A 103 -2.45 14.78 12.28
CA HIS A 103 -3.31 15.59 11.44
C HIS A 103 -4.76 15.56 11.94
N PRO A 104 -5.45 16.72 11.94
CA PRO A 104 -6.86 16.77 12.29
C PRO A 104 -7.69 15.81 11.43
N THR A 105 -8.54 15.03 12.07
CA THR A 105 -9.52 14.18 11.39
C THR A 105 -10.91 14.82 11.45
N PHE A 106 -11.81 14.42 10.55
CA PHE A 106 -13.20 14.86 10.63
C PHE A 106 -13.84 14.34 11.92
N LYS A 107 -14.55 15.23 12.63
CA LYS A 107 -15.36 14.82 13.78
C LYS A 107 -16.43 13.82 13.32
N PRO A 108 -16.54 12.62 13.94
CA PRO A 108 -17.49 11.59 13.51
C PRO A 108 -18.94 12.08 13.37
N ASP A 109 -19.40 12.92 14.31
CA ASP A 109 -20.77 13.44 14.29
C ASP A 109 -21.01 14.45 13.18
N ALA A 110 -20.00 15.25 12.82
CA ALA A 110 -20.09 16.18 11.70
C ALA A 110 -20.11 15.42 10.37
N LEU A 111 -19.27 14.38 10.24
CA LEU A 111 -19.20 13.54 9.04
C LEU A 111 -20.51 12.78 8.80
N LYS A 112 -21.14 12.25 9.87
CA LYS A 112 -22.45 11.57 9.78
C LYS A 112 -23.58 12.48 9.32
N LYS A 113 -23.53 13.77 9.67
CA LYS A 113 -24.55 14.77 9.31
C LYS A 113 -24.33 15.37 7.91
N ALA A 114 -23.10 15.32 7.40
CA ALA A 114 -22.78 15.84 6.09
C ALA A 114 -23.41 14.98 4.98
N LYS A 115 -23.89 15.62 3.91
CA LYS A 115 -24.44 14.94 2.74
C LYS A 115 -23.34 14.79 1.68
N PRO A 116 -22.89 13.56 1.35
CA PRO A 116 -21.89 13.36 0.31
C PRO A 116 -22.43 13.79 -1.06
N VAL A 117 -21.59 14.50 -1.83
CA VAL A 117 -21.91 14.88 -3.23
C VAL A 117 -21.38 13.83 -4.21
N THR A 118 -20.26 13.17 -3.87
CA THR A 118 -19.62 12.12 -4.70
C THR A 118 -18.78 11.16 -3.85
N LYS A 119 -18.29 10.07 -4.46
CA LYS A 119 -17.37 9.09 -3.88
C LYS A 119 -16.35 8.62 -4.93
N GLY A 120 -15.07 8.67 -4.60
CA GLY A 120 -13.96 8.17 -5.43
C GLY A 120 -13.21 7.00 -4.80
N LEU A 121 -12.07 6.64 -5.40
CA LEU A 121 -11.15 5.65 -4.84
C LEU A 121 -10.29 6.29 -3.72
N PRO A 122 -10.11 5.61 -2.57
CA PRO A 122 -9.32 6.13 -1.46
C PRO A 122 -7.81 6.00 -1.74
N ALA A 123 -7.26 6.83 -2.62
CA ALA A 123 -5.86 6.76 -3.05
C ALA A 123 -4.86 7.12 -1.92
N SER A 124 -5.23 8.05 -1.03
CA SER A 124 -4.45 8.42 0.15
C SER A 124 -5.38 8.71 1.34
N PRO A 125 -5.06 8.24 2.55
CA PRO A 125 -5.87 8.54 3.74
C PRO A 125 -5.70 10.00 4.19
N GLY A 126 -6.71 10.52 4.88
CA GLY A 126 -6.69 11.86 5.49
C GLY A 126 -8.05 12.57 5.46
N ALA A 127 -8.16 13.64 6.23
CA ALA A 127 -9.28 14.59 6.15
C ALA A 127 -8.74 15.92 5.62
N ALA A 128 -9.35 16.44 4.55
CA ALA A 128 -8.96 17.71 3.92
C ALA A 128 -10.18 18.64 3.82
N SER A 129 -9.97 19.93 4.10
CA SER A 129 -10.98 20.98 3.96
C SER A 129 -10.31 22.25 3.43
N GLY A 130 -10.91 22.89 2.44
CA GLY A 130 -10.36 24.07 1.79
C GLY A 130 -11.25 24.57 0.64
N ALA A 131 -10.82 25.64 -0.02
CA ALA A 131 -11.45 26.13 -1.24
C ALA A 131 -11.03 25.27 -2.45
N VAL A 132 -11.88 25.25 -3.49
CA VAL A 132 -11.62 24.50 -4.72
C VAL A 132 -10.79 25.36 -5.68
N TYR A 133 -9.69 24.81 -6.17
CA TYR A 133 -8.81 25.41 -7.17
C TYR A 133 -8.59 24.43 -8.33
N PHE A 134 -8.27 24.95 -9.51
CA PHE A 134 -8.12 24.14 -10.74
C PHE A 134 -6.69 24.12 -11.28
N THR A 135 -5.76 24.87 -10.67
CA THR A 135 -4.34 24.86 -11.00
C THR A 135 -3.50 24.83 -9.73
N ALA A 136 -2.32 24.20 -9.78
CA ALA A 136 -1.41 24.16 -8.63
C ALA A 136 -0.89 25.55 -8.22
N GLU A 137 -0.78 26.49 -9.16
CA GLU A 137 -0.32 27.86 -8.89
C GLU A 137 -1.36 28.72 -8.15
N SER A 138 -2.65 28.36 -8.26
CA SER A 138 -3.73 29.09 -7.58
C SER A 138 -4.08 28.54 -6.21
N ALA A 139 -3.65 27.31 -5.90
CA ALA A 139 -3.88 26.60 -4.64
C ALA A 139 -2.88 27.01 -3.55
#